data_AF-A0A4W5MKK3-F1
#
_entry.id   AF-A0A4W5MKK3-F1
#
_cell.length_a   1.000
_cell.length_b   1.000
_cell.length_c   1.000
_cell.angle_alpha   90.00
_cell.angle_beta   90.00
_cell.angle_gamma   90.00
#
_symmetry.space_group_name_H-M   'P 1'
#
loop_
_entity.id
_entity.type
_entity.pdbx_description
1 polymer ?
#
loop_
_entity_poly.entity_id
_entity_poly.type
_entity_poly.pdbx_seq_one_letter_code
_entity_poly.pdbx_strand_id
1 'polypeptide(L)'
;MFPKGKGSAVPSDGQAREKLALYVYEYLLHIGAQKSAQTFLSEIRWEKNITLGEPPGFLHSWWCVFWDLYCAAPERRETCDHSSEAKAFHDYVSSAPPHKPLLLHMLLGFC
;
A
#
# COMPACT_ATOMS: atom_id res chain seq x y z
N MET A 1 -29.50 24.93 -6.83
CA MET A 1 -29.25 23.91 -5.78
C MET A 1 -28.14 23.00 -6.29
N PHE A 2 -26.92 23.13 -5.76
CA PHE A 2 -25.83 22.20 -6.06
C PHE A 2 -25.76 21.18 -4.92
N PRO A 3 -25.81 19.87 -5.20
CA PRO A 3 -25.70 18.87 -4.16
C PRO A 3 -24.30 18.96 -3.52
N LYS A 4 -24.31 19.27 -2.22
CA LYS A 4 -23.15 19.37 -1.33
C LYS A 4 -22.38 18.05 -1.40
N GLY A 5 -21.12 18.13 -1.83
CA GLY A 5 -20.25 16.98 -2.04
C GLY A 5 -20.23 16.06 -0.81
N LYS A 6 -20.40 14.75 -1.04
CA LYS A 6 -20.06 13.70 -0.08
C LYS A 6 -18.62 13.95 0.35
N GLY A 7 -18.42 14.38 1.60
CA GLY A 7 -17.11 14.52 2.19
C GLY A 7 -16.35 13.21 2.03
N SER A 8 -15.05 13.31 1.68
CA SER A 8 -14.11 12.20 1.71
C SER A 8 -14.04 11.67 3.15
N ALA A 9 -14.91 10.72 3.50
CA ALA A 9 -14.91 10.09 4.80
C ALA A 9 -13.59 9.32 4.92
N VAL A 10 -12.75 9.74 5.87
CA VAL A 10 -11.56 8.98 6.26
C VAL A 10 -12.04 7.59 6.70
N PRO A 11 -11.50 6.49 6.13
CA PRO A 11 -11.91 5.15 6.53
C PRO A 11 -11.61 4.96 8.02
N SER A 12 -12.53 4.33 8.74
CA SER A 12 -12.28 3.99 10.14
C SER A 12 -11.22 2.88 10.25
N ASP A 13 -10.53 2.81 11.40
CA ASP A 13 -9.56 1.74 11.67
C ASP A 13 -10.16 0.34 11.44
N GLY A 14 -11.44 0.15 11.75
CA GLY A 14 -12.16 -1.10 11.50
C GLY A 14 -12.25 -1.43 10.00
N GLN A 15 -12.59 -0.44 9.17
CA GLN A 15 -12.65 -0.61 7.72
C GLN A 15 -11.27 -0.86 7.12
N ALA A 16 -10.24 -0.18 7.63
CA ALA A 16 -8.86 -0.38 7.20
C ALA A 16 -8.36 -1.79 7.53
N ARG A 17 -8.61 -2.28 8.75
CA ARG A 17 -8.24 -3.65 9.16
C ARG A 17 -8.94 -4.72 8.33
N GLU A 18 -10.23 -4.51 8.04
CA GLU A 18 -10.99 -5.41 7.19
C GLU A 18 -10.43 -5.48 5.77
N LYS A 19 -10.13 -4.32 5.17
CA LYS A 19 -9.52 -4.27 3.84
C LYS A 19 -8.13 -4.92 3.82
N LEU A 20 -7.32 -4.66 4.84
CA LEU A 20 -6.00 -5.28 4.96
C LEU A 20 -6.10 -6.80 5.05
N ALA A 21 -7.03 -7.34 5.86
CA ALA A 21 -7.23 -8.78 5.96
C ALA A 21 -7.60 -9.41 4.60
N LEU A 22 -8.49 -8.76 3.83
CA LEU A 22 -8.83 -9.22 2.48
C LEU A 22 -7.60 -9.26 1.57
N TYR A 23 -6.77 -8.22 1.58
CA TYR A 23 -5.58 -8.18 0.73
C TYR A 23 -4.48 -9.16 1.18
N VAL A 24 -4.36 -9.44 2.48
CA VAL A 24 -3.48 -10.49 3.00
C VAL A 24 -3.95 -11.87 2.54
N TYR A 25 -5.26 -12.14 2.60
CA TYR A 25 -5.82 -13.40 2.09
C TYR A 25 -5.56 -13.57 0.58
N GLU A 26 -5.82 -12.53 -0.21
CA GLU A 26 -5.53 -12.52 -1.65
C GLU A 26 -4.05 -12.81 -1.92
N TYR A 27 -3.16 -12.13 -1.19
CA TYR A 27 -1.71 -12.35 -1.32
C TYR A 27 -1.32 -13.80 -1.03
N LEU A 28 -1.81 -14.39 0.06
CA LEU A 28 -1.53 -15.78 0.43
C LEU A 28 -1.97 -16.75 -0.67
N LEU A 29 -3.11 -16.50 -1.33
CA LEU A 29 -3.54 -17.30 -2.47
C LEU A 29 -2.61 -17.13 -3.68
N HIS A 30 -2.26 -15.90 -4.05
CA HIS A 30 -1.43 -15.63 -5.21
C HIS A 30 -0.01 -16.17 -5.10
N ILE A 31 0.56 -16.26 -3.89
CA ILE A 31 1.86 -16.91 -3.66
C ILE A 31 1.78 -18.44 -3.51
N GLY A 32 0.59 -19.04 -3.62
CA GLY A 32 0.37 -20.49 -3.51
C GLY A 32 0.24 -21.03 -2.08
N ALA A 33 0.14 -20.17 -1.06
CA ALA A 33 0.01 -20.56 0.35
C ALA A 33 -1.46 -20.86 0.73
N GLN A 34 -2.13 -21.76 0.00
CA GLN A 34 -3.57 -22.03 0.12
C GLN A 34 -3.99 -22.45 1.53
N LYS A 35 -3.21 -23.32 2.19
CA LYS A 35 -3.52 -23.78 3.56
C LYS A 35 -3.51 -22.62 4.55
N SER A 36 -2.45 -21.78 4.49
CA SER A 36 -2.33 -20.59 5.33
C SER A 36 -3.46 -19.59 5.06
N ALA A 37 -3.87 -19.41 3.81
CA ALA A 37 -4.99 -18.55 3.45
C ALA A 37 -6.30 -19.00 4.13
N GLN A 38 -6.60 -20.31 4.11
CA GLN A 38 -7.80 -20.85 4.75
C GLN A 38 -7.74 -20.80 6.28
N THR A 39 -6.57 -21.12 6.86
CA THR A 39 -6.36 -20.98 8.32
C THR A 39 -6.55 -19.54 8.76
N PHE A 40 -5.99 -18.58 8.02
CA PHE A 40 -6.10 -17.15 8.31
C PHE A 40 -7.56 -16.68 8.39
N LEU A 41 -8.40 -17.01 7.40
CA LEU A 41 -9.83 -16.66 7.43
C LEU A 41 -10.56 -17.28 8.63
N SER A 42 -10.21 -18.52 8.98
CA SER A 42 -10.81 -19.24 10.10
C SER A 42 -10.47 -18.59 11.43
N GLU A 43 -9.20 -18.20 11.63
CA GLU A 43 -8.72 -17.59 12.87
C GLU A 43 -9.35 -16.21 13.12
N ILE A 44 -9.50 -15.40 12.07
CA ILE A 44 -10.12 -14.08 12.18
C ILE A 44 -11.66 -14.13 12.14
N ARG A 45 -12.24 -15.33 11.99
CA ARG A 45 -13.69 -15.56 11.85
C ARG A 45 -14.29 -14.72 10.73
N TRP A 46 -13.70 -14.83 9.54
CA TRP A 46 -14.14 -14.05 8.39
C TRP A 46 -15.47 -14.57 7.83
N GLU A 47 -16.49 -13.72 7.81
CA GLU A 47 -17.86 -14.11 7.37
C GLU A 47 -18.31 -13.39 6.10
N LYS A 48 -17.46 -12.57 5.49
CA LYS A 48 -17.82 -11.71 4.34
C LYS A 48 -17.44 -12.36 3.02
N ASN A 49 -18.22 -12.07 1.97
CA ASN A 49 -17.87 -12.51 0.61
C ASN A 49 -16.52 -11.95 0.18
N ILE A 50 -15.72 -12.81 -0.46
CA ILE A 50 -14.39 -12.44 -0.95
C ILE A 50 -14.46 -12.32 -2.47
N THR A 51 -13.99 -11.19 -2.99
CA THR A 51 -13.75 -10.98 -4.41
C THR A 51 -12.24 -10.84 -4.60
N LEU A 52 -11.66 -11.71 -5.42
CA LEU A 52 -10.24 -11.71 -5.72
C LEU A 52 -9.98 -10.86 -6.97
N GLY A 53 -8.92 -10.06 -6.96
CA GLY A 53 -8.40 -9.40 -8.14
C GLY A 53 -7.48 -10.32 -8.96
N GLU A 54 -6.97 -9.79 -10.07
CA GLU A 54 -5.97 -10.49 -10.88
C GLU A 54 -4.61 -10.56 -10.16
N PRO A 55 -3.83 -11.64 -10.34
CA PRO A 55 -2.44 -11.72 -9.85
C PRO A 55 -1.59 -10.56 -10.39
N PRO A 56 -0.63 -10.03 -9.60
CA PRO A 56 -0.17 -10.51 -8.29
C PRO A 56 -1.03 -10.03 -7.09
N GLY A 57 -2.11 -9.30 -7.33
CA GLY A 57 -3.00 -8.75 -6.29
C GLY A 57 -2.62 -7.35 -5.81
N PHE A 58 -3.50 -6.75 -5.03
CA PHE A 58 -3.38 -5.36 -4.58
C PHE A 58 -2.21 -5.18 -3.61
N LEU A 59 -2.11 -6.04 -2.58
CA LEU A 59 -1.09 -5.90 -1.54
C LEU A 59 0.32 -5.98 -2.12
N HIS A 60 0.57 -6.98 -2.96
CA HIS A 60 1.88 -7.19 -3.56
C HIS A 60 2.30 -6.00 -4.43
N SER A 61 1.42 -5.55 -5.32
CA SER A 61 1.69 -4.45 -6.24
C SER A 61 2.05 -3.16 -5.49
N TRP A 62 1.26 -2.78 -4.50
CA TRP A 62 1.51 -1.56 -3.72
C TRP A 62 2.70 -1.70 -2.77
N TRP A 63 2.93 -2.89 -2.21
CA TRP A 63 4.11 -3.15 -1.38
C TRP A 63 5.41 -3.04 -2.20
N CYS A 64 5.44 -3.54 -3.42
CA CYS A 64 6.59 -3.39 -4.32
C CYS A 64 6.90 -1.91 -4.60
N VAL A 65 5.87 -1.11 -4.94
CA VAL A 65 6.04 0.33 -5.15
C VAL A 65 6.52 1.04 -3.88
N PHE A 66 5.94 0.71 -2.73
CA PHE A 66 6.35 1.27 -1.45
C PHE A 66 7.82 0.95 -1.14
N TRP A 67 8.21 -0.31 -1.28
CA TRP A 67 9.57 -0.76 -0.98
C TRP A 67 10.60 -0.10 -1.91
N ASP A 68 10.26 0.02 -3.19
CA ASP A 68 11.11 0.67 -4.19
C ASP A 68 11.33 2.16 -3.88
N LEU A 69 10.25 2.87 -3.54
CA LEU A 69 10.34 4.27 -3.06
C LEU A 69 11.09 4.38 -1.74
N TYR A 70 10.92 3.43 -0.82
CA TYR A 70 11.64 3.41 0.44
C TYR A 70 13.15 3.22 0.24
N CYS A 71 13.55 2.33 -0.66
CA CYS A 71 14.96 2.10 -1.01
C CYS A 71 15.57 3.26 -1.78
N ALA A 72 14.81 3.96 -2.63
CA ALA A 72 15.26 5.15 -3.34
C ALA A 72 15.43 6.41 -2.47
N ALA A 73 15.05 6.34 -1.18
CA ALA A 73 15.23 7.45 -0.25
C ALA A 73 16.71 7.85 -0.12
N PRO A 74 17.04 9.16 -0.01
CA PRO A 74 18.42 9.65 -0.01
C PRO A 74 19.35 8.97 1.00
N GLU A 75 18.83 8.57 2.16
CA GLU A 75 19.61 7.94 3.23
C GLU A 75 19.94 6.46 2.97
N ARG A 76 19.24 5.82 2.03
CA ARG A 76 19.29 4.35 1.79
C ARG A 76 19.70 3.97 0.37
N ARG A 77 19.58 4.89 -0.59
CA ARG A 77 19.75 4.62 -2.03
C ARG A 77 21.14 4.16 -2.46
N GLU A 78 22.15 4.34 -1.62
CA GLU A 78 23.51 3.85 -1.87
C GLU A 78 23.69 2.36 -1.53
N THR A 79 22.80 1.79 -0.70
CA THR A 79 22.93 0.43 -0.14
C THR A 79 21.78 -0.51 -0.49
N CYS A 80 20.67 0.00 -1.02
CA CYS A 80 19.54 -0.79 -1.49
C CYS A 80 19.33 -0.62 -3.00
N ASP A 81 19.06 -1.72 -3.70
CA ASP A 81 18.62 -1.69 -5.09
C ASP A 81 17.25 -1.00 -5.22
N HIS A 82 17.11 -0.14 -6.23
CA HIS A 82 15.89 0.61 -6.50
C HIS A 82 15.73 0.90 -8.01
N SER A 83 14.51 1.18 -8.45
CA SER A 83 14.23 1.57 -9.83
C SER A 83 14.70 3.00 -10.15
N SER A 84 14.90 3.26 -11.43
CA SER A 84 15.22 4.61 -11.92
C SER A 84 14.06 5.59 -11.72
N GLU A 85 12.83 5.09 -11.75
CA GLU A 85 11.58 5.82 -11.58
C GLU A 85 11.41 6.28 -10.15
N ALA A 86 11.68 5.40 -9.17
CA ALA A 86 11.65 5.74 -7.75
C ALA A 86 12.73 6.79 -7.42
N LYS A 87 13.94 6.63 -7.96
CA LYS A 87 15.00 7.64 -7.82
C LYS A 87 14.60 8.99 -8.42
N ALA A 88 14.05 8.99 -9.63
CA ALA A 88 13.60 10.22 -10.30
C ALA A 88 12.48 10.92 -9.51
N PHE A 89 11.57 10.15 -8.89
CA PHE A 89 10.54 10.69 -8.02
C PHE A 89 11.14 11.45 -6.82
N HIS A 90 12.10 10.84 -6.13
CA HIS A 90 12.82 11.49 -5.02
C HIS A 90 13.59 12.73 -5.45
N ASP A 91 14.35 12.65 -6.55
CA ASP A 91 15.12 13.78 -7.05
C ASP A 91 14.20 14.96 -7.47
N TYR A 92 13.06 14.66 -8.10
CA TYR A 92 12.04 15.68 -8.42
C TYR A 92 11.49 16.34 -7.15
N VAL A 93 11.12 15.53 -6.15
CA VAL A 93 10.60 16.01 -4.86
C VAL A 93 11.64 16.88 -4.12
N SER A 94 12.91 16.47 -4.10
CA SER A 94 13.99 17.22 -3.46
C SER A 94 14.33 18.54 -4.17
N SER A 95 14.10 18.61 -5.48
CA SER A 95 14.32 19.84 -6.28
C SER A 95 13.15 20.82 -6.23
N ALA A 96 11.98 20.39 -5.73
CA ALA A 96 10.79 21.23 -5.65
C ALA A 96 10.91 22.29 -4.52
N PRO A 97 10.33 23.49 -4.70
CA PRO A 97 10.34 24.51 -3.67
C PRO A 97 9.62 24.03 -2.38
N PRO A 98 10.02 24.53 -1.19
CA PRO A 98 9.71 23.96 0.14
C PRO A 98 8.22 23.90 0.53
N HIS A 99 7.31 24.36 -0.34
CA HIS A 99 5.87 24.29 -0.12
C HIS A 99 5.19 23.00 -0.65
N LYS A 100 5.93 22.06 -1.26
CA LYS A 100 5.45 20.68 -1.57
C LYS A 100 6.62 19.70 -1.52
N PRO A 101 6.45 18.45 -1.03
CA PRO A 101 5.22 17.66 -1.06
C PRO A 101 4.91 16.92 0.25
N LEU A 102 3.76 17.24 0.85
CA LEU A 102 3.16 16.48 1.96
C LEU A 102 2.96 14.99 1.62
N LEU A 103 2.89 14.62 0.34
CA LEU A 103 2.72 13.23 -0.11
C LEU A 103 3.90 12.33 0.27
N LEU A 104 5.15 12.77 0.09
CA LEU A 104 6.30 11.93 0.43
C LEU A 104 6.52 11.85 1.94
N HIS A 105 6.30 12.96 2.67
CA HIS A 105 6.34 12.97 4.12
C HIS A 105 5.21 12.12 4.75
N MET A 106 4.04 12.04 4.11
CA MET A 106 2.96 11.12 4.53
C MET A 106 3.25 9.66 4.15
N LEU A 107 3.92 9.39 3.03
CA LEU A 107 4.25 8.02 2.61
C LEU A 107 5.46 7.44 3.37
N LEU A 108 6.45 8.26 3.73
CA LEU A 108 7.67 7.84 4.43
C LEU A 108 7.68 8.15 5.93
N GLY A 109 6.85 9.07 6.42
CA GLY A 109 6.73 9.41 7.84
C GLY A 109 5.88 8.44 8.66
N PHE A 110 5.39 7.36 8.05
CA PHE A 110 4.75 6.22 8.73
C PHE A 110 5.73 5.08 9.01
N CYS A 111 7.03 5.25 8.73
CA CYS A 111 8.07 4.29 9.05
C CYS A 111 8.98 4.77 10.18
#